data_AF-A0A1U5YUA6-F1
#
_entry.id   AF-A0A1U5YUA6-F1
#
_cell.length_a   1.000
_cell.length_b   1.000
_cell.length_c   1.000
_cell.angle_alpha   90.00
_cell.angle_beta   90.00
_cell.angle_gamma   90.00
#
_symmetry.space_group_name_H-M   'P 1'
#
loop_
_entity.id
_entity.type
_entity.pdbx_description
1 polymer ?
#
loop_
_entity_poly.entity_id
_entity_poly.type
_entity_poly.pdbx_seq_one_letter_code
_entity_poly.pdbx_strand_id
1 'polypeptide(L)'
;MTDWDVVGRANYVSFTSYRKDGTAVSSPVWIAPADGKLYFFSEVGAYKVKRVRRNPAVTLQPCDVRGKLTADSPVVEGTARILEFADGPRVRKIMNRKYRLLGPLSEFGVWITRRQRASVAIEISPAGW
;
A
#
# COMPACT_ATOMS: atom_id res chain seq x y z
N MET A 1 -18.48 6.52 8.72
CA MET A 1 -17.25 6.31 7.93
C MET A 1 -16.56 5.13 8.55
N THR A 2 -16.23 4.09 7.78
CA THR A 2 -15.60 2.88 8.33
C THR A 2 -14.12 3.13 8.61
N ASP A 3 -13.51 2.33 9.48
CA ASP A 3 -12.06 2.38 9.72
C ASP A 3 -11.26 2.16 8.42
N TRP A 4 -11.80 1.34 7.51
CA TRP A 4 -11.23 1.14 6.18
C TRP A 4 -11.21 2.43 5.35
N ASP A 5 -12.29 3.22 5.41
CA ASP A 5 -12.36 4.52 4.73
C ASP A 5 -11.37 5.53 5.34
N VAL A 6 -11.21 5.52 6.67
CA VAL A 6 -10.21 6.36 7.38
C VAL A 6 -8.81 6.02 6.85
N VAL A 7 -8.45 4.74 6.83
CA VAL A 7 -7.17 4.23 6.34
C VAL A 7 -6.98 4.61 4.87
N GLY A 8 -7.99 4.39 4.01
CA GLY A 8 -7.93 4.68 2.58
C GLY A 8 -7.69 6.14 2.24
N ARG A 9 -8.07 7.08 3.12
CA ARG A 9 -7.82 8.52 2.97
C ARG A 9 -6.38 8.91 3.34
N ALA A 10 -5.69 8.15 4.18
CA ALA A 10 -4.32 8.44 4.58
C ALA A 10 -3.36 8.42 3.39
N ASN A 11 -2.38 9.33 3.35
CA ASN A 11 -1.36 9.33 2.30
C ASN A 11 -0.39 8.15 2.45
N TYR A 12 -0.03 7.83 3.70
CA TYR A 12 0.84 6.74 4.07
C TYR A 12 0.15 5.84 5.09
N VAL A 13 0.45 4.56 4.99
CA VAL A 13 0.09 3.57 6.00
C VAL A 13 1.30 2.71 6.34
N SER A 14 1.36 2.30 7.60
CA SER A 14 2.23 1.25 8.08
C SER A 14 1.67 -0.07 7.58
N PHE A 15 2.21 -0.57 6.47
CA PHE A 15 1.85 -1.86 5.91
C PHE A 15 2.59 -2.97 6.64
N THR A 16 1.84 -3.78 7.39
CA THR A 16 2.39 -4.89 8.18
C THR A 16 2.14 -6.20 7.46
N SER A 17 3.20 -6.97 7.27
CA SER A 17 3.19 -8.31 6.68
C SER A 17 3.97 -9.27 7.58
N TYR A 18 3.69 -10.56 7.48
CA TYR A 18 4.19 -11.53 8.46
C TYR A 18 5.29 -12.43 7.90
N ARG A 19 6.33 -12.67 8.71
CA ARG A 19 7.40 -13.64 8.41
C ARG A 19 6.89 -15.08 8.51
N LYS A 20 7.80 -16.04 8.26
CA LYS A 20 7.50 -17.49 8.34
C LYS A 20 6.95 -17.90 9.69
N ASP A 21 7.57 -17.37 10.72
CA ASP A 21 7.34 -17.61 12.12
C ASP A 21 6.18 -16.77 12.69
N GLY A 22 5.47 -16.01 11.85
CA GLY A 22 4.40 -15.11 12.28
C GLY A 22 4.87 -13.74 12.75
N THR A 23 6.18 -13.45 12.78
CA THR A 23 6.68 -12.14 13.23
C THR A 23 6.18 -11.04 12.30
N ALA A 24 5.53 -10.03 12.87
CA ALA A 24 5.09 -8.84 12.16
C ALA A 24 6.28 -7.99 11.67
N VAL A 25 6.19 -7.49 10.43
CA VAL A 25 7.13 -6.54 9.86
C VAL A 25 6.38 -5.46 9.12
N SER A 26 6.55 -4.24 9.62
CA SER A 26 5.89 -3.04 9.11
C SER A 26 6.82 -2.22 8.23
N SER A 27 6.25 -1.57 7.23
CA SER A 27 6.95 -0.59 6.40
C SER A 27 5.97 0.49 5.93
N PRO A 28 6.35 1.78 5.96
CA PRO A 28 5.51 2.84 5.42
C PRO A 28 5.36 2.67 3.91
N VAL A 29 4.12 2.73 3.42
CA VAL A 29 3.78 2.71 1.98
C VAL A 29 2.71 3.73 1.68
N TRP A 30 2.75 4.29 0.48
CA TRP A 30 1.67 5.14 -0.02
C TRP A 30 0.57 4.25 -0.54
N ILE A 31 -0.70 4.61 -0.31
CA ILE A 31 -1.84 3.84 -0.79
C ILE A 31 -2.85 4.71 -1.51
N ALA A 32 -3.54 4.16 -2.49
CA ALA A 32 -4.68 4.81 -3.12
C ALA A 32 -5.92 3.89 -3.07
N PRO A 33 -7.08 4.41 -2.64
CA PRO A 33 -8.32 3.65 -2.65
C PRO A 33 -8.97 3.65 -4.04
N ALA A 34 -9.53 2.52 -4.44
CA ALA A 34 -10.44 2.39 -5.58
C ALA A 34 -11.31 1.15 -5.39
N ASP A 35 -12.59 1.22 -5.78
CA ASP A 35 -13.50 0.06 -5.81
C ASP A 35 -13.57 -0.72 -4.48
N GLY A 36 -13.55 -0.01 -3.35
CA GLY A 36 -13.56 -0.59 -2.00
C GLY A 36 -12.22 -1.22 -1.55
N LYS A 37 -11.19 -1.18 -2.39
CA LYS A 37 -9.87 -1.77 -2.15
C LYS A 37 -8.78 -0.71 -2.07
N LEU A 38 -7.60 -1.10 -1.61
CA LEU A 38 -6.42 -0.25 -1.50
C LEU A 38 -5.31 -0.75 -2.42
N TYR A 39 -4.57 0.18 -3.02
CA TYR A 39 -3.56 -0.13 -4.02
C TYR A 39 -2.25 0.60 -3.77
N PHE A 40 -1.13 -0.07 -4.05
CA PHE A 40 0.19 0.56 -4.09
C PHE A 40 1.16 -0.20 -4.99
N PHE A 41 2.31 0.40 -5.26
CA PHE A 41 3.42 -0.26 -5.99
C PHE A 41 4.53 -0.69 -5.05
N SER A 42 5.10 -1.85 -5.32
CA SER A 42 6.32 -2.33 -4.67
C SER A 42 7.32 -2.82 -5.72
N GLU A 43 8.61 -2.71 -5.41
CA GLU A 43 9.65 -3.41 -6.18
C GLU A 43 9.42 -4.92 -6.12
N VAL A 44 9.57 -5.61 -7.26
CA VAL A 44 9.35 -7.06 -7.40
C VAL A 44 10.18 -7.88 -6.39
N GLY A 45 11.42 -7.44 -6.13
CA GLY A 45 12.36 -8.12 -5.23
C GLY A 45 12.13 -7.86 -3.74
N ALA A 46 11.23 -6.95 -3.37
CA ALA A 46 11.08 -6.52 -1.98
C ALA A 46 10.63 -7.66 -1.06
N TYR A 47 11.19 -7.72 0.15
CA TYR A 47 10.83 -8.75 1.13
C TYR A 47 9.32 -8.81 1.44
N LYS A 48 8.63 -7.66 1.41
CA LYS A 48 7.17 -7.62 1.58
C LYS A 48 6.42 -8.39 0.49
N VAL A 49 6.89 -8.34 -0.76
CA VAL A 49 6.30 -9.12 -1.88
C VAL A 49 6.49 -10.60 -1.60
N LYS A 50 7.69 -11.02 -1.19
CA LYS A 50 7.96 -12.42 -0.82
C LYS A 50 7.08 -12.89 0.35
N ARG A 51 6.86 -12.03 1.35
CA ARG A 51 5.96 -12.32 2.49
C ARG A 51 4.51 -12.44 2.04
N VAL A 52 3.99 -11.48 1.27
CA VAL A 52 2.61 -11.48 0.75
C VAL A 52 2.31 -12.71 -0.11
N ARG A 53 3.24 -13.12 -0.98
CA ARG A 53 3.08 -14.36 -1.79
C ARG A 53 2.83 -15.60 -0.93
N ARG A 54 3.35 -15.58 0.30
CA ARG A 54 3.29 -16.73 1.20
C ARG A 54 2.17 -16.61 2.24
N ASN A 55 1.98 -15.42 2.78
CA ASN A 55 0.92 -15.11 3.72
C ASN A 55 0.28 -13.79 3.27
N PRO A 56 -0.93 -13.83 2.69
CA PRO A 56 -1.59 -12.64 2.18
C PRO A 56 -2.25 -11.81 3.30
N ALA A 57 -2.35 -12.33 4.53
CA ALA A 57 -2.89 -11.56 5.65
C ALA A 57 -1.97 -10.38 5.98
N VAL A 58 -2.56 -9.19 6.11
CA VAL A 58 -1.85 -7.94 6.39
C VAL A 58 -2.68 -7.06 7.31
N THR A 59 -2.01 -6.12 7.99
CA THR A 59 -2.70 -5.01 8.65
C THR A 59 -2.19 -3.67 8.13
N LEU A 60 -3.05 -2.66 8.22
CA LEU A 60 -2.78 -1.30 7.80
C LEU A 60 -3.16 -0.33 8.92
N GLN A 61 -2.31 0.66 9.14
CA GLN A 61 -2.59 1.76 10.06
C GLN A 61 -2.00 3.06 9.50
N PRO A 62 -2.69 4.20 9.55
CA PRO A 62 -2.14 5.48 9.12
C PRO A 62 -0.81 5.82 9.81
N CYS A 63 0.14 6.33 9.03
CA CYS A 63 1.44 6.75 9.54
C CYS A 63 1.99 7.95 8.75
N ASP A 64 3.13 8.49 9.17
CA ASP A 64 3.90 9.45 8.39
C ASP A 64 4.90 8.76 7.43
N VAL A 65 5.66 9.55 6.68
CA VAL A 65 6.69 9.06 5.73
C VAL A 65 7.81 8.25 6.40
N ARG A 66 8.07 8.49 7.69
CA ARG A 66 9.09 7.79 8.47
C ARG A 66 8.54 6.52 9.13
N GLY A 67 7.24 6.25 9.01
CA GLY A 67 6.57 5.13 9.62
C GLY A 67 6.12 5.38 11.06
N LYS A 68 6.14 6.62 11.55
CA LYS A 68 5.55 6.96 12.84
C LYS A 68 4.03 6.88 12.72
N LEU A 69 3.40 6.06 13.55
CA LEU A 69 1.95 5.88 13.55
C LEU A 69 1.24 7.19 13.87
N THR A 70 0.14 7.45 13.17
CA THR A 70 -0.75 8.56 13.49
C THR A 70 -1.48 8.22 14.79
N ALA A 71 -1.47 9.14 15.76
CA ALA A 71 -2.17 8.96 17.03
C ALA A 71 -3.67 8.69 16.78
N ASP A 72 -4.24 7.79 17.60
CA ASP A 72 -5.66 7.41 17.58
C ASP A 72 -6.19 6.90 16.23
N SER A 73 -5.28 6.50 15.33
CA SER A 73 -5.65 6.00 14.01
C SER A 73 -5.98 4.50 14.05
N PRO A 74 -7.04 4.07 13.35
CA PRO A 74 -7.48 2.69 13.40
C PRO A 74 -6.50 1.74 12.71
N VAL A 75 -6.46 0.50 13.19
CA VAL A 75 -5.80 -0.62 12.54
C VAL A 75 -6.87 -1.45 11.83
N VAL A 76 -6.66 -1.73 10.55
CA VAL A 76 -7.56 -2.58 9.76
C VAL A 76 -6.84 -3.81 9.24
N GLU A 77 -7.56 -4.92 9.20
CA GLU A 77 -7.10 -6.18 8.61
C GLU A 77 -7.46 -6.24 7.12
N GLY A 78 -6.58 -6.85 6.33
CA GLY A 78 -6.79 -7.02 4.91
C GLY A 78 -6.10 -8.25 4.34
N THR A 79 -6.47 -8.56 3.10
CA THR A 79 -5.85 -9.62 2.29
C THR A 79 -5.15 -8.99 1.10
N ALA A 80 -3.82 -9.14 1.05
CA ALA A 80 -2.98 -8.59 -0.01
C ALA A 80 -2.81 -9.58 -1.17
N ARG A 81 -2.98 -9.09 -2.39
CA ARG A 81 -2.76 -9.81 -3.64
C ARG A 81 -1.77 -9.06 -4.51
N ILE A 82 -0.76 -9.77 -4.99
CA ILE A 82 0.18 -9.23 -5.98
C ILE A 82 -0.47 -9.33 -7.34
N LEU A 83 -0.53 -8.21 -8.04
CA LEU A 83 -1.11 -8.10 -9.37
C LEU A 83 -0.08 -8.41 -10.45
N GLU A 84 -0.56 -8.70 -11.65
CA GLU A 84 0.30 -8.95 -12.81
C GLU A 84 0.86 -7.63 -13.36
N PHE A 85 1.93 -7.72 -14.16
CA PHE A 85 2.49 -6.52 -14.80
C PHE A 85 1.49 -5.79 -15.70
N ALA A 86 0.54 -6.53 -16.30
CA ALA A 86 -0.55 -5.99 -17.12
C ALA A 86 -1.51 -5.08 -16.33
N ASP A 87 -1.62 -5.25 -15.00
CA ASP A 87 -2.45 -4.38 -14.13
C ASP A 87 -1.78 -3.03 -13.83
N GLY A 88 -0.48 -2.90 -14.09
CA GLY A 88 0.32 -1.72 -13.76
C GLY A 88 -0.26 -0.40 -14.28
N PRO A 89 -0.71 -0.28 -15.54
CA PRO A 89 -1.36 0.93 -16.04
C PRO A 89 -2.62 1.32 -15.28
N ARG A 90 -3.47 0.35 -14.91
CA ARG A 90 -4.69 0.59 -14.11
C ARG A 90 -4.34 1.18 -12.75
N VAL A 91 -3.40 0.55 -12.04
CA VAL A 91 -3.02 1.00 -10.70
C VAL A 91 -2.29 2.34 -10.74
N ARG A 92 -1.49 2.62 -11.78
CA ARG A 92 -0.93 3.95 -12.01
C ARG A 92 -2.01 5.02 -12.13
N LYS A 93 -3.10 4.74 -12.85
CA LYS A 93 -4.23 5.67 -12.98
C LYS A 93 -4.91 5.93 -11.62
N ILE A 94 -5.08 4.90 -10.80
CA ILE A 94 -5.63 5.00 -9.43
C ILE A 94 -4.73 5.87 -8.55
N MET A 95 -3.42 5.57 -8.50
CA MET A 95 -2.44 6.36 -7.74
C MET A 95 -2.42 7.82 -8.22
N ASN A 96 -2.35 8.04 -9.53
CA ASN A 96 -2.37 9.39 -10.09
C ASN A 96 -3.64 10.15 -9.71
N ARG A 97 -4.82 9.51 -9.70
CA ARG A 97 -6.07 10.18 -9.29
C ARG A 97 -5.99 10.73 -7.86
N LYS A 98 -5.42 9.96 -6.92
CA LYS A 98 -5.29 10.41 -5.52
C LYS A 98 -4.27 11.55 -5.37
N TYR A 99 -3.13 11.44 -6.06
CA TYR A 99 -1.99 12.32 -5.80
C TYR A 99 -1.82 13.48 -6.81
N ARG A 100 -2.57 13.52 -7.92
CA ARG A 100 -2.47 14.60 -8.93
C ARG A 100 -2.73 16.00 -8.35
N LEU A 101 -3.57 16.11 -7.33
CA LEU A 101 -3.89 17.38 -6.68
C LEU A 101 -2.81 17.85 -5.70
N LEU A 102 -1.84 16.99 -5.34
CA LEU A 102 -0.74 17.33 -4.45
C LEU A 102 0.46 17.98 -5.18
N GLY A 103 0.35 18.14 -6.51
CA GLY A 103 1.30 18.89 -7.34
C GLY A 103 2.70 18.26 -7.50
N PRO A 104 3.55 18.83 -8.37
CA PRO A 104 4.93 18.38 -8.58
C PRO A 104 5.90 18.69 -7.42
N LEU A 105 5.40 19.20 -6.29
CA LEU A 105 6.18 19.66 -5.13
C LEU A 105 6.43 18.59 -4.06
N SER A 106 5.92 17.37 -4.25
CA SER A 106 6.19 16.26 -3.33
C SER A 106 7.24 15.31 -3.93
N GLU A 107 8.06 14.70 -3.07
CA GLU A 107 9.06 13.66 -3.40
C GLU A 107 8.50 12.50 -4.29
N PHE A 108 7.17 12.43 -4.44
CA PHE A 108 6.38 11.64 -5.37
C PHE A 108 6.91 11.63 -6.81
N GLY A 109 7.25 12.80 -7.38
CA GLY A 109 7.68 12.90 -8.77
C GLY A 109 9.01 12.18 -9.06
N VAL A 110 9.91 12.16 -8.08
CA VAL A 110 11.27 11.59 -8.21
C VAL A 110 11.30 10.09 -7.93
N TRP A 111 10.50 9.59 -6.97
CA TRP A 111 10.48 8.17 -6.62
C TRP A 111 9.69 7.31 -7.62
N ILE A 112 8.59 7.83 -8.16
CA ILE A 112 7.75 7.14 -9.15
C ILE A 112 8.40 7.05 -10.54
N THR A 113 9.18 8.05 -10.95
CA THR A 113 9.71 8.11 -12.32
C THR A 113 11.03 7.36 -12.50
N ARG A 114 11.87 7.23 -11.46
CA ARG A 114 13.22 6.65 -11.61
C ARG A 114 13.37 5.16 -11.29
N ARG A 115 12.43 4.51 -10.55
CA ARG A 115 12.61 3.14 -10.03
C ARG A 115 11.62 2.06 -10.53
N GLN A 116 10.73 2.38 -11.47
CA GLN A 116 9.58 1.52 -11.80
C GLN A 116 9.77 0.49 -12.93
N ARG A 117 10.98 0.26 -13.44
CA ARG A 117 11.18 -0.77 -14.50
C ARG A 117 10.92 -2.21 -14.01
N ALA A 118 10.94 -2.45 -12.69
CA ALA A 118 10.62 -3.75 -12.08
C ALA A 118 9.72 -3.61 -10.84
N SER A 119 8.58 -2.92 -10.97
CA SER A 119 7.57 -2.81 -9.89
C SER A 119 6.30 -3.59 -10.20
N VAL A 120 5.77 -4.29 -9.20
CA VAL A 120 4.45 -4.92 -9.21
C VAL A 120 3.48 -4.09 -8.39
N ALA A 121 2.21 -4.09 -8.78
CA ALA A 121 1.16 -3.53 -7.96
C ALA A 121 0.70 -4.55 -6.90
N ILE A 122 0.30 -4.05 -5.74
CA ILE A 122 -0.33 -4.81 -4.67
C ILE A 122 -1.73 -4.22 -4.47
N GLU A 123 -2.72 -5.10 -4.50
CA GLU A 123 -4.11 -4.84 -4.13
C GLU A 123 -4.34 -5.37 -2.71
N ILE A 124 -5.10 -4.64 -1.89
CA ILE A 124 -5.52 -5.08 -0.56
C ILE A 124 -7.04 -4.95 -0.49
N SER A 125 -7.70 -6.07 -0.22
CA SER A 125 -9.13 -6.13 0.11
C SER A 125 -9.32 -6.12 1.63
N PRO A 126 -10.45 -5.61 2.15
CA PRO A 126 -10.83 -5.82 3.55
C PRO A 126 -10.83 -7.31 3.90
N ALA A 127 -10.50 -7.66 5.14
CA ALA A 127 -10.62 -9.04 5.60
C ALA A 127 -12.09 -9.52 5.52
N GLY A 128 -12.32 -10.76 5.08
CA GLY A 128 -13.66 -11.36 5.00
C GLY A 128 -14.45 -11.07 3.71
N TRP A 129 -13.79 -10.59 2.66
CA TRP A 129 -14.34 -10.43 1.29
C TRP A 129 -13.84 -11.51 0.33
#